data_AF-A0A8X6SV88-F1
#
_entry.id   AF-A0A8X6SV88-F1
#
_cell.length_a   1.000
_cell.length_b   1.000
_cell.length_c   1.000
_cell.angle_alpha   90.00
_cell.angle_beta   90.00
_cell.angle_gamma   90.00
#
_symmetry.space_group_name_H-M   'P 1'
#
loop_
_entity.id
_entity.type
_entity.pdbx_description
1 polymer ?
#
loop_
_entity_poly.entity_id
_entity_poly.type
_entity_poly.pdbx_seq_one_letter_code
_entity_poly.pdbx_strand_id
1 'polypeptide(L)'
;MNAAIHEAVIANDNNSNIAVAVDGTWHKRGYSSLNGVVCATSVEKGKVIDFEALTKYCSSCKGKKNHVKIVLKITKDSVGNGMSGVLSIFQRSETSRKACYTQYLGDGDSKGFLTIKKEAKVYGDTEVEKLECVGHVQKRMGTRLRNILKMSKGIKLADGKIFRDVDG
;
A
#
# COMPACT_ATOMS: atom_id res chain seq x y z
N MET A 1 -16.57 -11.03 -2.46
CA MET A 1 -15.64 -10.51 -1.43
C MET A 1 -15.69 -11.35 -0.15
N ASN A 2 -16.86 -11.59 0.46
CA ASN A 2 -16.97 -12.38 1.71
C ASN A 2 -16.35 -13.79 1.61
N ALA A 3 -16.54 -14.51 0.50
CA ALA A 3 -15.89 -15.81 0.28
C ALA A 3 -14.35 -15.71 0.29
N ALA A 4 -13.78 -14.67 -0.35
CA ALA A 4 -12.33 -14.46 -0.36
C ALA A 4 -11.78 -14.13 1.03
N ILE A 5 -12.53 -13.39 1.85
CA ILE A 5 -12.17 -13.10 3.25
C ILE A 5 -12.22 -14.40 4.07
N HIS A 6 -13.29 -15.17 3.96
CA HIS A 6 -13.43 -16.44 4.68
C HIS A 6 -12.28 -17.41 4.35
N GLU A 7 -11.94 -17.53 3.07
CA GLU A 7 -10.79 -18.34 2.65
C GLU A 7 -9.46 -17.80 3.18
N ALA A 8 -9.29 -16.47 3.27
CA ALA A 8 -8.09 -15.86 3.83
C ALA A 8 -7.98 -16.12 5.35
N VAL A 9 -9.09 -16.09 6.09
CA VAL A 9 -9.13 -16.44 7.51
C VAL A 9 -8.77 -17.91 7.73
N ILE A 10 -9.33 -18.83 6.93
CA ILE A 10 -8.98 -20.26 7.00
C ILE A 10 -7.50 -20.49 6.69
N ALA A 11 -6.96 -19.81 5.69
CA ALA A 11 -5.55 -19.90 5.32
C ALA A 11 -4.61 -19.44 6.44
N ASN A 12 -5.09 -18.54 7.28
CA ASN A 12 -4.38 -17.90 8.36
C ASN A 12 -4.72 -18.57 9.71
N ASP A 13 -4.82 -19.90 9.73
CA ASP A 13 -5.10 -20.69 10.93
C ASP A 13 -6.38 -20.27 11.69
N ASN A 14 -7.43 -19.91 10.94
CA ASN A 14 -8.69 -19.34 11.45
C ASN A 14 -8.53 -18.02 12.22
N ASN A 15 -7.44 -17.28 11.97
CA ASN A 15 -7.21 -15.96 12.55
C ASN A 15 -7.73 -14.85 11.63
N SER A 16 -8.59 -13.98 12.18
CA SER A 16 -9.16 -12.83 11.48
C SER A 16 -8.22 -11.63 11.38
N ASN A 17 -7.02 -11.70 11.95
CA ASN A 17 -5.95 -10.72 11.80
C ASN A 17 -5.12 -11.06 10.56
N ILE A 18 -5.45 -10.42 9.43
CA ILE A 18 -4.97 -10.80 8.10
C ILE A 18 -3.84 -9.88 7.63
N ALA A 19 -2.78 -10.48 7.08
CA ALA A 19 -1.76 -9.77 6.32
C ALA A 19 -2.29 -9.37 4.93
N VAL A 20 -2.18 -8.09 4.58
CA VAL A 20 -2.67 -7.56 3.32
C VAL A 20 -1.58 -6.86 2.50
N ALA A 21 -1.53 -7.20 1.22
CA ALA A 21 -0.86 -6.41 0.20
C ALA A 21 -1.78 -5.30 -0.27
N VAL A 22 -1.34 -4.05 -0.13
CA VAL A 22 -2.14 -2.87 -0.49
C VAL A 22 -1.52 -2.19 -1.70
N ASP A 23 -2.30 -2.07 -2.75
CA ASP A 23 -1.89 -1.43 -4.00
C ASP A 23 -2.98 -0.52 -4.55
N GLY A 24 -2.58 0.46 -5.36
CA GLY A 24 -3.47 1.44 -5.96
C GLY A 24 -3.24 1.56 -7.46
N THR A 25 -4.32 1.78 -8.20
CA THR A 25 -4.26 2.09 -9.63
C THR A 25 -5.03 3.35 -9.95
N TRP A 26 -4.58 4.07 -10.98
CA TRP A 26 -5.11 5.37 -11.37
C TRP A 26 -5.37 5.43 -12.87
N HIS A 27 -6.43 6.15 -13.25
CA HIS A 27 -6.78 6.34 -14.65
C HIS A 27 -5.70 7.09 -15.45
N LYS A 28 -5.01 8.03 -14.81
CA LYS A 28 -3.87 8.76 -15.39
C LYS A 28 -2.63 8.55 -14.54
N ARG A 29 -1.46 8.49 -15.18
CA ARG A 29 -0.18 8.47 -14.48
C ARG A 29 0.05 9.78 -13.75
N GLY A 30 0.61 9.69 -12.55
CA GLY A 30 0.94 10.84 -11.70
C GLY A 30 -0.20 11.28 -10.79
N TYR A 31 0.06 12.32 -10.00
CA TYR A 31 -0.80 12.74 -8.89
C TYR A 31 -2.07 13.53 -9.31
N SER A 32 -2.27 13.74 -10.62
CA SER A 32 -3.38 14.53 -11.18
C SER A 32 -4.61 13.69 -11.57
N SER A 33 -4.58 12.37 -11.36
CA SER A 33 -5.72 11.52 -11.69
C SER A 33 -6.94 11.90 -10.87
N LEU A 34 -8.09 12.00 -11.53
CA LEU A 34 -9.37 12.25 -10.89
C LEU A 34 -10.01 10.97 -10.37
N ASN A 35 -9.60 9.82 -10.89
CA ASN A 35 -10.16 8.51 -10.55
C ASN A 35 -9.03 7.56 -10.14
N GLY A 36 -9.28 6.73 -9.14
CA GLY A 36 -8.36 5.70 -8.70
C GLY A 36 -9.09 4.63 -7.90
N VAL A 37 -8.45 3.48 -7.78
CA VAL A 37 -8.93 2.39 -6.94
C VAL A 37 -7.77 1.92 -6.09
N VAL A 38 -8.02 1.73 -4.80
CA VAL A 38 -7.08 1.10 -3.87
C VAL A 38 -7.64 -0.27 -3.52
N CYS A 39 -6.81 -1.30 -3.54
CA CYS A 39 -7.19 -2.67 -3.22
C CYS A 39 -6.35 -3.20 -2.06
N ALA A 40 -6.97 -4.00 -1.20
CA ALA A 40 -6.31 -4.85 -0.23
C ALA A 40 -6.44 -6.32 -0.66
N THR A 41 -5.32 -6.99 -0.79
CA THR A 41 -5.20 -8.37 -1.25
C THR A 41 -4.63 -9.21 -0.12
N SER A 42 -5.24 -10.35 0.21
CA SER A 42 -4.67 -11.28 1.18
C SER A 42 -3.29 -11.74 0.70
N VAL A 43 -2.27 -11.61 1.54
CA VAL A 43 -0.90 -12.05 1.21
C VAL A 43 -0.87 -13.56 1.00
N GLU A 44 -1.53 -14.32 1.88
CA GLU A 44 -1.56 -15.79 1.84
C GLU A 44 -2.30 -16.34 0.61
N LYS A 45 -3.46 -15.78 0.25
CA LYS A 45 -4.31 -16.32 -0.83
C LYS A 45 -4.15 -15.60 -2.17
N GLY A 46 -3.54 -14.42 -2.20
CA GLY A 46 -3.46 -13.59 -3.40
C GLY A 46 -4.81 -13.08 -3.92
N LYS A 47 -5.88 -13.16 -3.10
CA LYS A 47 -7.23 -12.71 -3.47
C LYS A 47 -7.52 -11.32 -2.94
N VAL A 48 -8.20 -10.49 -3.74
CA VAL A 48 -8.67 -9.17 -3.30
C VAL A 48 -9.79 -9.36 -2.28
N ILE A 49 -9.57 -8.83 -1.06
CA ILE A 49 -10.49 -8.93 0.08
C ILE A 49 -11.15 -7.61 0.43
N ASP A 50 -10.62 -6.48 -0.03
CA ASP A 50 -11.29 -5.18 0.03
C ASP A 50 -10.80 -4.22 -1.07
N PHE A 51 -11.60 -3.19 -1.38
CA PHE A 51 -11.20 -2.12 -2.28
C PHE A 51 -11.95 -0.81 -2.00
N GLU A 52 -11.33 0.33 -2.24
CA GLU A 52 -11.96 1.64 -2.22
C GLU A 52 -11.84 2.30 -3.59
N ALA A 53 -12.98 2.67 -4.18
CA ALA A 53 -13.04 3.48 -5.38
C ALA A 53 -13.03 4.97 -5.02
N LEU A 54 -12.06 5.70 -5.56
CA LEU A 54 -11.83 7.11 -5.29
C LEU A 54 -12.14 7.94 -6.54
N THR A 55 -12.90 9.01 -6.37
CA THR A 55 -13.18 9.96 -7.46
C THR A 55 -13.17 11.40 -6.97
N LYS A 56 -12.67 12.31 -7.81
CA LYS A 56 -12.87 13.77 -7.71
C LYS A 56 -13.87 14.29 -8.73
N TYR A 57 -14.36 13.42 -9.59
CA TYR A 57 -15.26 13.76 -10.68
C TYR A 57 -16.68 13.26 -10.40
N CYS A 58 -17.64 14.14 -10.62
CA CYS A 58 -19.06 13.85 -10.56
C CYS A 58 -19.74 14.57 -11.72
N SER A 59 -20.30 13.82 -12.67
CA SER A 59 -20.98 14.37 -13.85
C SER A 59 -22.19 15.23 -13.45
N SER A 60 -22.97 14.77 -12.46
CA SER A 60 -24.13 15.49 -11.91
C SER A 60 -23.77 16.76 -11.14
N CYS A 61 -22.50 16.89 -10.73
CA CYS A 61 -22.00 18.02 -9.96
C CYS A 61 -21.39 19.12 -10.85
N LYS A 62 -21.34 18.92 -12.18
CA LYS A 62 -20.91 19.97 -13.11
C LYS A 62 -21.82 21.20 -12.97
N GLY A 63 -21.25 22.32 -12.54
CA GLY A 63 -21.93 23.62 -12.45
C GLY A 63 -22.85 23.83 -11.24
N LYS A 64 -22.92 22.90 -10.28
CA LYS A 64 -23.80 23.04 -9.09
C LYS A 64 -22.98 23.00 -7.79
N LYS A 65 -23.09 24.06 -6.98
CA LYS A 65 -22.32 24.21 -5.72
C LYS A 65 -22.77 23.28 -4.58
N ASN A 66 -24.00 22.77 -4.63
CA ASN A 66 -24.65 22.06 -3.51
C ASN A 66 -25.20 20.67 -3.85
N HIS A 67 -24.68 19.99 -4.89
CA HIS A 67 -25.11 18.60 -5.12
C HIS A 67 -24.59 17.71 -3.99
N VAL A 68 -25.49 17.05 -3.28
CA VAL A 68 -25.14 16.18 -2.17
C VAL A 68 -24.23 15.07 -2.70
N LYS A 69 -23.09 14.86 -2.01
CA LYS A 69 -22.04 13.86 -2.34
C LYS A 69 -22.53 12.43 -2.06
N ILE A 70 -23.69 12.03 -2.58
CA ILE A 70 -24.41 10.85 -2.06
C ILE A 70 -23.87 9.52 -2.60
N VAL A 71 -23.21 9.48 -3.76
CA VAL A 71 -23.00 8.18 -4.44
C VAL A 71 -21.53 7.73 -4.50
N LEU A 72 -20.58 8.64 -4.35
CA LEU A 72 -19.15 8.32 -4.36
C LEU A 72 -18.47 9.13 -3.26
N LYS A 73 -17.58 8.52 -2.46
CA LYS A 73 -16.74 9.26 -1.50
C LYS A 73 -15.83 10.18 -2.30
N ILE A 74 -16.31 11.39 -2.59
CA ILE A 74 -15.53 12.41 -3.27
C ILE A 74 -14.46 12.88 -2.30
N THR A 75 -13.25 12.39 -2.49
CA THR A 75 -12.12 12.71 -1.62
C THR A 75 -11.71 14.16 -1.84
N LYS A 76 -11.62 14.93 -0.75
CA LYS A 76 -11.03 16.28 -0.81
C LYS A 76 -9.54 16.18 -1.18
N ASP A 77 -8.89 15.13 -0.69
CA ASP A 77 -7.47 14.86 -0.91
C ASP A 77 -7.18 14.26 -2.28
N SER A 78 -5.94 14.42 -2.74
CA SER A 78 -5.42 13.89 -4.00
C SER A 78 -5.68 12.40 -4.14
N VAL A 79 -6.57 12.03 -5.09
CA VAL A 79 -6.85 10.64 -5.45
C VAL A 79 -5.56 9.92 -5.82
N GLY A 80 -4.67 10.61 -6.54
CA GLY A 80 -3.34 10.13 -6.95
C GLY A 80 -2.43 9.60 -5.84
N ASN A 81 -2.71 9.89 -4.57
CA ASN A 81 -1.88 9.41 -3.45
C ASN A 81 -2.45 8.15 -2.77
N GLY A 82 -3.71 7.77 -3.04
CA GLY A 82 -4.35 6.58 -2.48
C GLY A 82 -4.59 6.57 -0.96
N MET A 83 -4.05 7.54 -0.22
CA MET A 83 -4.08 7.61 1.26
C MET A 83 -5.50 7.48 1.85
N SER A 84 -6.46 8.21 1.30
CA SER A 84 -7.86 8.17 1.71
C SER A 84 -8.50 6.79 1.47
N GLY A 85 -8.09 6.12 0.40
CA GLY A 85 -8.53 4.76 0.09
C GLY A 85 -8.00 3.74 1.08
N VAL A 86 -6.70 3.80 1.37
CA VAL A 86 -6.03 2.94 2.35
C VAL A 86 -6.70 3.09 3.72
N LEU A 87 -6.84 4.32 4.22
CA LEU A 87 -7.48 4.57 5.51
C LEU A 87 -8.92 4.04 5.54
N SER A 88 -9.70 4.30 4.49
CA SER A 88 -11.09 3.85 4.45
C SER A 88 -11.24 2.34 4.41
N ILE A 89 -10.27 1.61 3.84
CA ILE A 89 -10.24 0.15 3.84
C ILE A 89 -9.97 -0.36 5.26
N PHE A 90 -8.97 0.20 5.93
CA PHE A 90 -8.58 -0.24 7.27
C PHE A 90 -9.65 0.10 8.32
N GLN A 91 -10.29 1.27 8.26
CA GLN A 91 -11.31 1.66 9.24
C GLN A 91 -12.59 0.81 9.18
N ARG A 92 -12.96 0.29 8.00
CA ARG A 92 -14.20 -0.49 7.85
C ARG A 92 -14.00 -2.00 7.98
N SER A 93 -12.76 -2.46 8.01
CA SER A 93 -12.43 -3.88 7.85
C SER A 93 -13.08 -4.72 8.96
N GLU A 94 -12.95 -4.31 10.21
CA GLU A 94 -13.51 -5.01 11.35
C GLU A 94 -15.05 -5.09 11.27
N THR A 95 -15.70 -3.95 11.04
CA THR A 95 -17.17 -3.86 11.04
C THR A 95 -17.82 -4.48 9.80
N SER A 96 -17.25 -4.23 8.62
CA SER A 96 -17.85 -4.62 7.33
C SER A 96 -17.35 -5.96 6.82
N ARG A 97 -16.10 -6.33 7.13
CA ARG A 97 -15.43 -7.55 6.64
C ARG A 97 -15.22 -8.59 7.72
N LYS A 98 -15.42 -8.26 9.01
CA LYS A 98 -15.17 -9.13 10.16
C LYS A 98 -13.72 -9.64 10.20
N ALA A 99 -12.79 -8.80 9.75
CA ALA A 99 -11.35 -9.09 9.72
C ALA A 99 -10.55 -7.82 9.99
N CYS A 100 -9.47 -7.92 10.74
CA CYS A 100 -8.56 -6.82 11.02
C CYS A 100 -7.31 -6.96 10.16
N TYR A 101 -6.89 -5.88 9.50
CA TYR A 101 -5.69 -5.88 8.67
C TYR A 101 -4.48 -5.44 9.51
N THR A 102 -3.84 -6.40 10.18
CA THR A 102 -2.78 -6.12 11.17
C THR A 102 -1.39 -6.04 10.56
N GLN A 103 -1.19 -6.58 9.35
CA GLN A 103 0.09 -6.47 8.64
C GLN A 103 -0.13 -5.85 7.26
N TYR A 104 0.67 -4.84 6.94
CA TYR A 104 0.62 -4.06 5.71
C TYR A 104 1.85 -4.36 4.86
N LEU A 105 1.66 -4.97 3.70
CA LEU A 105 2.66 -5.10 2.65
C LEU A 105 2.35 -4.07 1.56
N GLY A 106 3.28 -3.18 1.26
CA GLY A 106 3.10 -2.18 0.21
C GLY A 106 4.42 -1.75 -0.41
N ASP A 107 4.34 -0.97 -1.48
CA ASP A 107 5.53 -0.42 -2.11
C ASP A 107 6.27 0.54 -1.15
N GLY A 108 7.60 0.55 -1.25
CA GLY A 108 8.58 1.12 -0.32
C GLY A 108 8.08 2.21 0.64
N ASP A 109 8.41 3.47 0.37
CA ASP A 109 7.92 4.61 1.16
C ASP A 109 6.44 4.89 0.86
N SER A 110 5.56 4.05 1.41
CA SER A 110 4.11 4.20 1.27
C SER A 110 3.58 5.29 2.19
N LYS A 111 3.15 6.41 1.58
CA LYS A 111 2.32 7.42 2.26
C LYS A 111 1.04 6.84 2.84
N GLY A 112 0.53 5.74 2.28
CA GLY A 112 -0.64 5.03 2.79
C GLY A 112 -0.40 4.42 4.17
N PHE A 113 0.76 3.77 4.39
CA PHE A 113 1.12 3.26 5.72
C PHE A 113 1.31 4.41 6.72
N LEU A 114 1.94 5.52 6.31
CA LEU A 114 2.08 6.68 7.17
C LEU A 114 0.73 7.27 7.59
N THR A 115 -0.29 7.21 6.73
CA THR A 115 -1.67 7.59 7.08
C THR A 115 -2.23 6.68 8.16
N ILE A 116 -2.17 5.36 7.98
CA ILE A 116 -2.62 4.39 8.99
C ILE A 116 -1.93 4.62 10.34
N LYS A 117 -0.60 4.85 10.32
CA LYS A 117 0.18 5.11 11.53
C LYS A 117 -0.19 6.43 12.22
N LYS A 118 -0.58 7.45 11.45
CA LYS A 118 -1.01 8.76 11.98
C LYS A 118 -2.42 8.71 12.54
N GLU A 119 -3.34 8.03 11.86
CA GLU A 119 -4.65 7.68 12.41
C GLU A 119 -4.48 6.57 13.44
N ALA A 120 -3.90 6.95 14.59
CA ALA A 120 -3.78 6.07 15.75
C ALA A 120 -5.11 5.39 16.03
N LYS A 121 -5.06 4.08 16.29
CA LYS A 121 -6.18 3.24 16.74
C LYS A 121 -7.21 2.83 15.70
N VAL A 122 -6.79 2.47 14.48
CA VAL A 122 -7.73 1.80 13.55
C VAL A 122 -8.33 0.53 14.18
N TYR A 123 -7.57 -0.17 15.04
CA TYR A 123 -8.00 -1.35 15.78
C TYR A 123 -7.73 -1.21 17.29
N GLY A 124 -8.00 -0.03 17.86
CA GLY A 124 -7.76 0.24 19.28
C GLY A 124 -6.25 0.22 19.62
N ASP A 125 -5.84 -0.71 20.48
CA ASP A 125 -4.44 -0.85 20.92
C ASP A 125 -3.58 -1.71 19.97
N THR A 126 -4.18 -2.29 18.94
CA THR A 126 -3.44 -3.11 17.96
C THR A 126 -2.79 -2.22 16.91
N GLU A 127 -1.47 -2.19 16.90
CA GLU A 127 -0.70 -1.51 15.86
C GLU A 127 -0.62 -2.34 14.57
N VAL A 128 -0.60 -1.64 13.42
CA VAL A 128 -0.38 -2.28 12.12
C VAL A 128 1.11 -2.37 11.84
N GLU A 129 1.60 -3.60 11.66
CA GLU A 129 2.99 -3.88 11.30
C GLU A 129 3.21 -3.63 9.80
N LYS A 130 4.33 -2.99 9.44
CA LYS A 130 4.73 -2.83 8.04
C LYS A 130 5.68 -3.94 7.62
N LEU A 131 5.30 -4.69 6.59
CA LEU A 131 6.13 -5.68 5.92
C LEU A 131 6.87 -5.06 4.73
N GLU A 132 8.07 -5.56 4.43
CA GLU A 132 8.83 -5.22 3.22
C GLU A 132 8.81 -6.39 2.24
N CYS A 133 8.56 -6.11 0.94
CA CYS A 133 8.66 -7.15 -0.07
C CYS A 133 10.13 -7.48 -0.38
N VAL A 134 10.41 -8.73 -0.75
CA VAL A 134 11.76 -9.19 -1.13
C VAL A 134 12.38 -8.32 -2.22
N GLY A 135 11.58 -7.89 -3.21
CA GLY A 135 12.05 -7.00 -4.26
C GLY A 135 12.47 -5.62 -3.74
N HIS A 136 11.80 -5.08 -2.72
CA HIS A 136 12.20 -3.82 -2.08
C HIS A 136 13.51 -4.00 -1.30
N VAL A 137 13.64 -5.10 -0.55
CA VAL A 137 14.88 -5.46 0.15
C VAL A 137 16.04 -5.57 -0.83
N GLN A 138 15.86 -6.28 -1.95
CA GLN A 138 16.86 -6.42 -3.02
C GLN A 138 17.28 -5.06 -3.60
N LYS A 139 16.32 -4.18 -3.94
CA LYS A 139 16.63 -2.83 -4.45
C LYS A 139 17.44 -2.02 -3.44
N ARG A 140 17.07 -2.07 -2.16
CA ARG A 140 17.78 -1.38 -1.07
C ARG A 140 19.20 -1.91 -0.89
N MET A 141 19.37 -3.23 -0.87
CA MET A 141 20.69 -3.86 -0.81
C MET A 141 21.55 -3.51 -2.02
N GLY A 142 21.01 -3.61 -3.23
CA GLY A 142 21.73 -3.25 -4.46
C GLY A 142 22.18 -1.78 -4.46
N THR A 143 21.36 -0.86 -3.96
CA THR A 143 21.76 0.55 -3.83
C THR A 143 22.87 0.74 -2.81
N ARG A 144 22.82 0.05 -1.66
CA ARG A 144 23.91 0.09 -0.66
C ARG A 144 25.21 -0.44 -1.24
N LEU A 145 25.18 -1.58 -1.95
CA LEU A 145 26.35 -2.16 -2.59
C LEU A 145 26.96 -1.22 -3.64
N ARG A 146 26.13 -0.61 -4.50
CA ARG A 146 26.61 0.39 -5.48
C ARG A 146 27.21 1.63 -4.82
N ASN A 147 26.67 2.06 -3.68
CA ASN A 147 27.23 3.19 -2.93
C ASN A 147 28.59 2.84 -2.32
N ILE A 148 28.72 1.64 -1.73
CA ILE A 148 30.02 1.13 -1.26
C ILE A 148 31.01 1.07 -2.43
N LEU A 149 30.59 0.55 -3.58
CA LEU A 149 31.43 0.49 -4.78
C LEU A 149 31.94 1.87 -5.21
N LYS A 150 31.06 2.89 -5.20
CA LYS A 150 31.43 4.27 -5.52
C LYS A 150 32.43 4.84 -4.50
N MET A 151 32.23 4.58 -3.20
CA MET A 151 33.10 5.07 -2.13
C MET A 151 34.44 4.34 -2.07
N SER A 152 34.48 3.07 -2.47
CA SER A 152 35.66 2.21 -2.45
C SER A 152 36.39 2.16 -3.80
N LYS A 153 36.10 3.10 -4.70
CA LYS A 153 36.71 3.15 -6.03
C LYS A 153 38.23 3.27 -5.90
N GLY A 154 38.96 2.31 -6.48
CA GLY A 154 40.42 2.25 -6.44
C GLY A 154 41.01 1.57 -5.20
N ILE A 155 40.18 1.15 -4.23
CA ILE A 155 40.63 0.33 -3.11
C ILE A 155 40.88 -1.11 -3.59
N LYS A 156 42.06 -1.65 -3.29
CA LYS A 156 42.36 -3.07 -3.46
C LYS A 156 41.83 -3.85 -2.27
N LEU A 157 41.09 -4.91 -2.54
CA LEU A 157 40.72 -5.90 -1.55
C LEU A 157 41.95 -6.72 -1.12
N ALA A 158 41.81 -7.49 -0.05
CA ALA A 158 42.87 -8.36 0.48
C ALA A 158 43.36 -9.40 -0.55
N ASP A 159 42.53 -9.77 -1.53
CA ASP A 159 42.89 -10.65 -2.64
C ASP A 159 43.60 -9.92 -3.81
N GLY A 160 43.96 -8.64 -3.62
CA GLY A 160 44.64 -7.80 -4.60
C GLY A 160 43.74 -7.28 -5.72
N LYS A 161 42.47 -7.69 -5.77
CA LYS A 161 41.51 -7.23 -6.79
C LYS A 161 40.98 -5.85 -6.45
N ILE A 162 40.72 -5.07 -7.48
CA ILE A 162 40.08 -3.76 -7.34
C ILE A 162 38.58 -3.99 -7.22
N PHE A 163 37.96 -3.27 -6.29
CA PHE A 163 36.50 -3.22 -6.17
C PHE A 163 35.93 -2.52 -7.43
N ARG A 164 35.36 -3.28 -8.36
CA ARG A 164 34.84 -2.81 -9.66
C ARG A 164 33.46 -3.40 -9.93
N ASP A 165 32.64 -2.64 -10.66
CA ASP A 165 31.37 -3.15 -11.18
C ASP A 165 31.67 -4.25 -12.21
N VAL A 166 30.90 -5.33 -12.20
CA VAL A 166 31.09 -6.45 -13.13
C VAL A 166 30.26 -6.26 -14.40
N ASP A 167 29.31 -5.33 -14.37
CA ASP A 167 28.32 -5.07 -15.43
C ASP A 167 28.47 -3.65 -16.01
N GLY A 168 29.61 -3.37 -16.66
CA GLY A 168 29.89 -2.12 -17.36
C GLY A 168 30.78 -2.33 -18.58
#